data_AF-A0A0U1NY88-F1
#
_entry.id   AF-A0A0U1NY88-F1
#
_cell.length_a   1.000
_cell.length_b   1.000
_cell.length_c   1.000
_cell.angle_alpha   90.00
_cell.angle_beta   90.00
_cell.angle_gamma   90.00
#
_symmetry.space_group_name_H-M   'P 1'
#
loop_
_entity.id
_entity.type
_entity.pdbx_description
1 polymer ?
#
loop_
_entity_poly.entity_id
_entity_poly.type
_entity_poly.pdbx_seq_one_letter_code
_entity_poly.pdbx_strand_id
1 'polypeptide(L)' 'MTIYLFQLEATPLPDNPESEECIGAYVNCWVKSINENSAWIKVKKYVKNEGWKIINIEDQFYR' A
#
# COMPACT_ATOMS: atom_id res chain seq x y z
N MET A 1 0.22 -12.19 -16.95
CA MET A 1 0.41 -11.50 -15.66
C MET A 1 0.74 -10.05 -15.96
N THR A 2 0.22 -9.13 -15.17
CA THR A 2 0.33 -7.68 -15.36
C THR A 2 0.98 -7.06 -14.13
N ILE A 3 1.64 -5.92 -14.31
CA ILE A 3 2.16 -5.12 -13.20
C ILE A 3 1.14 -4.01 -12.92
N TYR A 4 0.67 -3.93 -11.68
CA TYR A 4 -0.26 -2.91 -11.21
C TYR A 4 0.50 -1.91 -10.35
N LEU A 5 0.20 -0.62 -10.52
CA LEU A 5 0.66 0.43 -9.62
C LEU A 5 -0.52 0.87 -8.74
N PHE A 6 -0.32 0.80 -7.43
CA PHE A 6 -1.23 1.38 -6.44
C PHE A 6 -0.53 2.54 -5.75
N GLN A 7 -1.16 3.72 -5.80
CA GLN A 7 -0.73 4.90 -5.06
C GLN A 7 -1.70 5.10 -3.90
N LEU A 8 -1.14 5.16 -2.69
CA LEU A 8 -1.90 5.05 -1.45
C LEU A 8 -1.47 6.14 -0.47
N GLU A 9 -2.40 6.57 0.35
CA GLU A 9 -2.08 7.24 1.60
C GLU A 9 -2.14 6.22 2.73
N ALA A 10 -1.11 6.20 3.58
CA ALA A 10 -1.06 5.32 4.74
C ALA A 10 -0.59 6.08 5.98
N THR A 11 -0.97 5.58 7.15
CA THR A 11 -0.48 6.05 8.46
C THR A 11 0.22 4.90 9.17
N PRO A 12 1.30 5.16 9.92
CA PRO A 12 1.96 4.09 10.65
C PRO A 12 1.00 3.53 11.71
N LEU A 13 1.07 2.22 11.94
CA LEU A 13 0.39 1.59 13.06
C LEU A 13 1.05 2.01 14.39
N PRO A 14 0.33 1.93 15.53
CA PRO A 14 0.87 2.37 16.83
C PRO A 14 2.14 1.63 17.28
N ASP A 15 2.39 0.45 16.74
CA ASP A 15 3.57 -0.40 17.01
C ASP A 15 4.70 -0.20 16.00
N ASN A 16 4.50 0.64 14.98
CA ASN A 16 5.55 1.00 14.03
C ASN A 16 6.43 2.11 14.66
N PRO A 17 7.76 1.94 14.75
CA PRO A 17 8.68 2.96 15.28
C PRO A 17 8.56 4.31 14.57
N GLU A 18 8.20 4.31 13.28
CA GLU A 18 7.99 5.53 12.51
C GLU A 18 6.80 6.37 13.00
N SER A 19 5.91 5.80 13.83
CA SER A 19 4.77 6.54 14.42
C SER A 19 5.19 7.65 15.39
N GLU A 20 6.43 7.63 15.89
CA GLU A 20 6.96 8.70 16.75
C GLU A 20 7.26 9.99 15.97
N GLU A 21 7.58 9.86 14.67
CA GLU A 21 8.06 10.97 13.83
C GLU A 21 7.13 11.27 12.65
N CYS A 22 6.35 10.30 12.20
CA CYS A 22 5.52 10.37 11.00
C CYS A 22 4.03 10.21 11.33
N ILE A 23 3.19 11.09 10.79
CA ILE A 23 1.71 10.96 10.87
C ILE A 23 1.12 10.19 9.68
N GLY A 24 1.87 10.11 8.58
CA GLY A 24 1.44 9.46 7.35
C GLY A 24 2.49 9.51 6.25
N ALA A 25 2.23 8.76 5.18
CA ALA A 25 3.10 8.63 4.02
C ALA A 25 2.28 8.37 2.75
N TYR A 26 2.83 8.81 1.62
CA TYR A 26 2.43 8.35 0.30
C TYR A 26 3.18 7.08 -0.06
N VAL A 27 2.46 6.00 -0.34
CA VAL A 27 3.00 4.67 -0.61
C VAL A 27 2.72 4.28 -2.06
N ASN A 28 3.77 4.01 -2.82
CA ASN A 28 3.67 3.50 -4.18
C ASN A 28 4.04 2.01 -4.21
N CYS A 29 3.10 1.16 -4.63
CA CYS A 29 3.28 -0.29 -4.70
C CYS A 29 3.18 -0.80 -6.13
N TRP A 30 4.28 -1.33 -6.66
CA TRP A 30 4.30 -2.08 -7.93
C TRP A 30 4.14 -3.57 -7.65
N VAL A 31 3.04 -4.15 -8.11
CA VAL A 31 2.72 -5.56 -7.83
C VAL A 31 2.45 -6.33 -9.12
N LYS A 32 3.20 -7.43 -9.31
CA LYS A 32 2.93 -8.41 -10.35
C LYS A 32 1.77 -9.33 -9.93
N SER A 33 0.69 -9.35 -10.70
CA SER A 33 -0.44 -10.23 -10.42
C SER A 33 -1.22 -10.68 -11.66
N ILE A 34 -2.13 -11.64 -11.46
CA ILE A 34 -2.98 -12.19 -12.53
C ILE A 34 -4.17 -11.29 -12.86
N ASN A 35 -4.65 -10.52 -11.89
CA ASN A 35 -5.74 -9.55 -12.00
C ASN A 35 -5.59 -8.49 -10.90
N GLU A 36 -6.36 -7.42 -10.98
CA GLU A 36 -6.30 -6.31 -10.03
C GLU A 36 -6.68 -6.74 -8.60
N ASN A 37 -7.77 -7.49 -8.41
CA ASN A 37 -8.20 -7.96 -7.08
C ASN A 37 -7.08 -8.70 -6.33
N SER A 38 -6.39 -9.61 -7.03
CA SER A 38 -5.25 -10.33 -6.47
C SER A 38 -4.04 -9.44 -6.21
N ALA A 39 -3.83 -8.39 -7.02
CA ALA A 39 -2.80 -7.38 -6.77
C ALA A 39 -3.14 -6.57 -5.51
N TRP A 40 -4.39 -6.15 -5.36
CA TRP A 40 -4.87 -5.39 -4.21
C TRP A 40 -4.74 -6.15 -2.90
N ILE A 41 -5.08 -7.44 -2.88
CA ILE A 41 -4.88 -8.30 -1.70
C ILE A 41 -3.40 -8.35 -1.29
N LYS A 42 -2.49 -8.45 -2.27
CA LYS A 42 -1.04 -8.44 -2.02
C LYS A 42 -0.58 -7.11 -1.44
N VAL A 43 -1.03 -5.98 -2.02
CA VAL A 43 -0.70 -4.64 -1.54
C VAL A 43 -1.17 -4.43 -0.11
N LYS A 44 -2.45 -4.72 0.20
CA LYS A 44 -2.98 -4.62 1.56
C LYS A 44 -2.17 -5.43 2.57
N LYS A 45 -1.80 -6.66 2.20
CA LYS A 45 -1.00 -7.53 3.04
C LYS A 45 0.41 -6.96 3.24
N TYR A 46 1.04 -6.48 2.17
CA TYR A 46 2.38 -5.92 2.22
C TYR A 46 2.44 -4.67 3.11
N VAL A 47 1.62 -3.66 2.82
CA VAL A 47 1.58 -2.40 3.58
C VAL A 47 1.30 -2.66 5.06
N LYS A 48 0.37 -3.57 5.39
CA LYS A 48 0.11 -3.96 6.77
C LYS A 48 1.32 -4.63 7.44
N ASN A 49 2.03 -5.50 6.74
CA ASN A 49 3.21 -6.19 7.27
C ASN A 49 4.40 -5.25 7.52
N GLU A 50 4.49 -4.15 6.77
CA GLU A 50 5.46 -3.07 7.02
C GLU A 50 5.04 -2.17 8.20
N GLY A 51 3.94 -2.48 8.89
CA GLY A 51 3.47 -1.71 10.02
C GLY A 51 2.66 -0.47 9.63
N TRP A 52 2.00 -0.47 8.47
CA TRP A 52 1.24 0.68 7.98
C TRP A 52 -0.24 0.34 7.75
N LYS A 53 -1.12 1.32 7.96
CA LYS A 53 -2.55 1.25 7.69
C LYS A 53 -2.89 2.15 6.51
N ILE A 54 -3.46 1.57 5.45
CA ILE A 54 -3.96 2.32 4.30
C ILE A 54 -5.18 3.15 4.73
N ILE A 55 -5.17 4.44 4.44
CA ILE A 55 -6.26 5.39 4.66
C ILE A 55 -7.05 5.60 3.37
N ASN A 56 -6.34 5.83 2.27
CA ASN A 56 -6.94 6.16 0.98
C ASN A 56 -6.18 5.53 -0.19
N ILE A 57 -6.86 5.39 -1.33
CA ILE A 57 -6.26 5.00 -2.62
C ILE A 57 -6.40 6.22 -3.52
N GLU A 58 -5.29 6.88 -3.84
CA GLU A 58 -5.34 8.09 -4.67
C GLU A 58 -5.55 7.76 -6.14
N ASP A 59 -4.91 6.70 -6.68
CA ASP A 59 -5.11 6.30 -8.08
C ASP A 59 -4.73 4.82 -8.33
N GLN A 60 -5.48 4.18 -9.24
CA GLN A 60 -5.18 2.85 -9.79
C GLN A 60 -4.81 2.98 -11.27
N PHE A 61 -3.53 2.78 -11.60
CA PHE A 61 -3.07 2.79 -12.99
C PHE A 61 -2.92 1.35 -13.51
N TYR A 62 -3.69 1.03 -14.56
CA TYR A 62 -3.54 -0.20 -15.35
C TYR A 62 -2.66 0.11 -16.57
N ARG A 63 -1.54 -0.61 -16.72
CA ARG A 63 -0.75 -0.65 -17.95
C ARG A 63 -0.77 -2.05 -18.55
#